data_AF-A0A3Q0J2S4-F1
#
_entry.id   AF-A0A3Q0J2S4-F1
#
_cell.length_a   1.000
_cell.length_b   1.000
_cell.length_c   1.000
_cell.angle_alpha   90.00
_cell.angle_beta   90.00
_cell.angle_gamma   90.00
#
_symmetry.space_group_name_H-M   'P 1'
#
loop_
_entity.id
_entity.type
_entity.pdbx_description
1 polymer ?
#
loop_
_entity_poly.entity_id
_entity_poly.type
_entity_poly.pdbx_seq_one_letter_code
_entity_poly.pdbx_strand_id
1 'polypeptide(L)'
;MKKWQTTITLKVNTETMKTAKVQIKRGIYQGDSLSSLLFCICMNPLSTLLKHNDKGFQIKTRENNHTLTHLFYIDDLKLYGNSEENLLNSIELVEKYSKEIKMELGTNKCKIQAIQKGKLTTEVEYTTANLEKIDAIEPTEYYKYLGVEQCQTIDHTKAKGKIKNLFNSRLKTLMKSSLNSKNLTKAVNTFAIPILTYSFGIINWSKTELEALERNLRTTLTKFNKHHPKSACERITIPRNQGGRGFIDITHMHNKQIQNIKEYFWNKQTESDLIRVATQADQNYTPLNLSEQPSTITNIPINQLQRKINEWKTKSLHDKCRWCGQQSETIQHLMAGCQVLSQNDYTKRHDNMGKILHQALEIKLISSNKDTPYWKYEPQPVIETNDHVIYWNRTIYTDRTVGHNRPDSVVICKKERTAHIIDYSVVNNNNVLTTYNEKIRRYQDLKEEIKEQWNIQTVKIHPIIMSTSGIVPKTMAKHLQELNIHKSIIAKMQHSVILSICNLIRKTLN
;
A
#
# COMPACT_ATOMS: atom_id res chain seq x y z
N MET A 1 -22.89 45.95 -0.64
CA MET A 1 -23.45 44.62 -0.30
C MET A 1 -23.97 44.62 1.15
N LYS A 2 -25.26 44.89 1.42
CA LYS A 2 -25.80 44.98 2.80
C LYS A 2 -26.05 43.63 3.48
N LYS A 3 -26.09 42.54 2.72
CA LYS A 3 -26.40 41.18 3.20
C LYS A 3 -25.17 40.32 3.49
N TRP A 4 -23.97 40.81 3.20
CA TRP A 4 -22.73 40.03 3.33
C TRP A 4 -22.19 40.12 4.75
N GLN A 5 -22.51 39.09 5.55
CA GLN A 5 -22.17 39.01 6.96
C GLN A 5 -21.81 37.57 7.33
N THR A 6 -20.84 37.41 8.21
CA THR A 6 -20.47 36.10 8.78
C THR A 6 -20.72 36.09 10.28
N THR A 7 -20.94 34.90 10.84
CA THR A 7 -21.09 34.68 12.29
C THR A 7 -20.23 33.49 12.66
N ILE A 8 -19.24 33.70 13.53
CA ILE A 8 -18.36 32.62 13.96
C ILE A 8 -19.04 31.90 15.12
N THR A 9 -19.20 30.59 14.99
CA THR A 9 -19.77 29.74 16.04
C THR A 9 -18.68 28.83 16.57
N LEU A 10 -18.31 29.01 17.84
CA LEU A 10 -17.34 28.18 18.55
C LEU A 10 -18.11 27.22 19.47
N LYS A 11 -17.88 25.90 19.33
CA LYS A 11 -18.40 24.91 20.27
C LYS A 11 -17.30 24.47 21.21
N VAL A 12 -17.48 24.73 22.51
CA VAL A 12 -16.58 24.27 23.58
C VAL A 12 -17.41 23.41 24.53
N ASN A 13 -17.12 22.11 24.58
CA ASN A 13 -17.91 21.12 25.31
C ASN A 13 -19.40 21.14 24.92
N THR A 14 -20.28 21.49 25.86
CA THR A 14 -21.75 21.60 25.68
C THR A 14 -22.21 23.02 25.34
N GLU A 15 -21.33 24.02 25.41
CA GLU A 15 -21.68 25.42 25.15
C GLU A 15 -21.32 25.83 23.73
N THR A 16 -22.25 26.55 23.09
CA THR A 16 -22.07 27.11 21.75
C THR A 16 -22.01 28.62 21.87
N MET A 17 -20.80 29.18 21.76
CA MET A 17 -20.60 30.63 21.69
C MET A 17 -20.72 31.11 20.25
N LYS A 18 -21.47 32.20 20.04
CA LYS A 18 -21.62 32.84 18.72
C LYS A 18 -21.15 34.29 18.82
N THR A 19 -20.38 34.72 17.82
CA THR A 19 -20.02 36.14 17.69
C THR A 19 -21.23 36.96 17.23
N ALA A 20 -21.14 38.29 17.32
CA ALA A 20 -22.04 39.16 16.58
C ALA A 20 -21.86 38.97 15.06
N LYS A 21 -22.86 39.42 14.27
CA LYS A 21 -22.79 39.45 12.81
C LYS A 21 -21.67 40.40 12.36
N VAL A 22 -20.61 39.83 11.78
CA VAL A 22 -19.48 40.60 11.23
C VAL A 22 -19.80 40.93 9.78
N GLN A 23 -20.01 42.21 9.47
CA GLN A 23 -20.25 42.64 8.09
C GLN A 23 -18.95 42.70 7.30
N ILE A 24 -18.94 42.05 6.14
CA ILE A 24 -17.79 42.04 5.23
C ILE A 24 -17.91 43.25 4.31
N LYS A 25 -17.05 44.26 4.53
CA LYS A 25 -17.08 45.54 3.80
C LYS A 25 -16.11 45.59 2.61
N ARG A 26 -15.01 44.84 2.65
CA ARG A 26 -13.93 44.79 1.63
C ARG A 26 -13.46 43.34 1.49
N GLY A 27 -13.10 42.95 0.27
CA GLY A 27 -12.62 41.61 -0.07
C GLY A 27 -13.60 40.80 -0.90
N ILE A 28 -13.08 39.73 -1.50
CA ILE A 28 -13.85 38.77 -2.30
C ILE A 28 -13.85 37.44 -1.52
N TYR A 29 -14.95 36.68 -1.57
CA TYR A 29 -15.11 35.48 -0.76
C TYR A 29 -14.24 34.31 -1.25
N GLN A 30 -13.32 33.84 -0.41
CA GLN A 30 -12.49 32.69 -0.75
C GLN A 30 -13.31 31.39 -0.78
N GLY A 31 -13.34 30.73 -1.92
CA GLY A 31 -14.09 29.49 -2.16
C GLY A 31 -15.37 29.67 -2.99
N ASP A 32 -15.75 30.89 -3.33
CA ASP A 32 -16.79 31.15 -4.32
C ASP A 32 -16.22 31.09 -5.75
N SER A 33 -16.97 30.49 -6.68
CA SER A 33 -16.50 30.20 -8.04
C SER A 33 -16.27 31.43 -8.92
N LEU A 34 -16.91 32.57 -8.62
CA LEU A 34 -16.73 33.82 -9.36
C LEU A 34 -15.53 34.62 -8.84
N SER A 35 -15.05 34.29 -7.66
CA SER A 35 -14.10 35.13 -6.93
C SER A 35 -12.73 35.23 -7.62
N SER A 36 -12.25 34.14 -8.20
CA SER A 36 -11.01 34.12 -8.98
C SER A 36 -11.12 34.95 -10.25
N LEU A 37 -12.25 34.87 -10.96
CA LEU A 37 -12.48 35.64 -12.19
C LEU A 37 -12.57 37.15 -11.88
N LEU A 38 -13.27 37.53 -10.82
CA LEU A 38 -13.35 38.93 -10.37
C LEU A 38 -11.96 39.48 -10.05
N PHE A 39 -11.11 38.70 -9.38
CA PHE A 39 -9.72 39.08 -9.13
C PHE A 39 -8.95 39.28 -10.43
N CYS A 40 -9.04 38.35 -11.39
CA CYS A 40 -8.39 38.50 -12.69
C CYS A 40 -8.86 39.75 -13.45
N ILE A 41 -10.15 40.09 -13.39
CA ILE A 41 -10.70 41.30 -14.02
C ILE A 41 -10.09 42.56 -13.37
N CYS A 42 -9.95 42.58 -12.03
CA CYS A 42 -9.32 43.70 -11.32
C CYS A 42 -7.83 43.86 -11.67
N MET A 43 -7.12 42.77 -11.97
CA MET A 43 -5.69 42.81 -12.30
C MET A 43 -5.41 43.00 -13.81
N ASN A 44 -6.40 42.80 -14.68
CA ASN A 44 -6.23 42.90 -16.13
C ASN A 44 -5.72 44.29 -16.61
N PRO A 45 -6.23 45.43 -16.10
CA PRO A 45 -5.72 46.75 -16.49
C PRO A 45 -4.25 46.94 -16.13
N LEU A 46 -3.79 46.41 -14.98
CA LEU A 46 -2.37 46.46 -14.61
C LEU A 46 -1.49 45.72 -15.62
N SER A 47 -1.92 44.52 -16.05
CA SER A 47 -1.22 43.77 -17.09
C SER A 47 -1.11 44.59 -18.40
N THR A 48 -2.17 45.28 -18.80
CA THR A 48 -2.17 46.15 -19.98
C THR A 48 -1.22 47.34 -19.83
N LEU A 49 -1.24 48.02 -18.68
CA LEU A 49 -0.34 49.13 -18.38
C LEU A 49 1.14 48.70 -18.41
N LEU A 50 1.45 47.55 -17.82
CA LEU A 50 2.82 46.99 -17.83
C LEU A 50 3.28 46.61 -19.24
N LYS A 51 2.39 46.13 -20.11
CA LYS A 51 2.71 45.83 -21.52
C LYS A 51 2.97 47.09 -22.33
N HIS A 52 2.17 48.15 -22.13
CA HIS A 52 2.34 49.41 -22.86
C HIS A 52 3.61 50.19 -22.50
N ASN A 53 4.18 49.94 -21.32
CA ASN A 53 5.43 50.58 -20.92
C ASN A 53 6.63 50.10 -21.79
N ASP A 54 6.55 48.92 -22.44
CA ASP A 54 7.54 48.33 -23.38
C ASP A 54 9.02 48.29 -22.88
N LYS A 55 9.23 48.42 -21.57
CA LYS A 55 10.55 48.39 -20.93
C LYS A 55 10.86 47.04 -20.27
N GLY A 56 10.32 45.95 -20.83
CA GLY A 56 10.52 44.59 -20.32
C GLY A 56 11.86 43.99 -20.69
N PHE A 57 12.10 42.76 -20.22
CA PHE A 57 13.27 41.98 -20.59
C PHE A 57 13.14 41.44 -22.02
N GLN A 58 14.12 41.73 -22.88
CA GLN A 58 14.10 41.28 -24.28
C GLN A 58 14.68 39.87 -24.40
N ILE A 59 13.83 38.92 -24.79
CA ILE A 59 14.25 37.56 -25.15
C ILE A 59 14.55 37.56 -26.64
N LYS A 60 15.84 37.46 -26.99
CA LYS A 60 16.31 37.39 -28.38
C LYS A 60 16.41 35.94 -28.82
N THR A 61 15.68 35.56 -29.86
CA THR A 61 15.87 34.28 -30.56
C THR A 61 16.44 34.52 -31.96
N ARG A 62 16.76 33.44 -32.70
CA ARG A 62 17.33 33.55 -34.05
C ARG A 62 16.41 34.27 -35.04
N GLU A 63 15.11 34.28 -34.77
CA GLU A 63 14.09 34.75 -35.71
C GLU A 63 13.24 35.91 -35.16
N ASN A 64 13.12 36.06 -33.82
CA ASN A 64 12.21 37.04 -33.21
C ASN A 64 12.78 37.64 -31.92
N ASN A 65 12.32 38.86 -31.60
CA ASN A 65 12.52 39.49 -30.30
C ASN A 65 11.16 39.60 -29.61
N HIS A 66 11.05 39.10 -28.37
CA HIS A 66 9.86 39.29 -27.54
C HIS A 66 10.22 39.99 -26.23
N THR A 67 9.46 41.04 -25.91
CA THR A 67 9.61 41.79 -24.66
C THR A 67 8.75 41.17 -23.58
N LEU A 68 9.37 40.49 -22.62
CA LEU A 68 8.70 39.96 -21.42
C LEU A 68 8.68 41.05 -20.34
N THR A 69 7.49 41.58 -20.02
CA THR A 69 7.34 42.60 -18.98
C THR A 69 6.96 42.01 -17.62
N HIS A 70 6.05 41.03 -17.59
CA HIS A 70 5.56 40.44 -16.34
C HIS A 70 4.93 39.05 -16.53
N LEU A 71 4.79 38.30 -15.44
CA LEU A 71 4.02 37.06 -15.34
C LEU A 71 3.07 37.15 -14.13
N PHE A 72 1.81 36.78 -14.34
CA PHE A 72 0.81 36.66 -13.28
C PHE A 72 0.48 35.21 -12.98
N TYR A 73 0.39 34.89 -11.70
CA TYR A 73 -0.31 33.71 -11.20
C TYR A 73 -1.19 34.11 -10.02
N ILE A 74 -2.43 34.50 -10.31
CA ILE A 74 -3.33 35.13 -9.33
C ILE A 74 -2.63 36.32 -8.65
N ASP A 75 -2.35 36.25 -7.35
CA ASP A 75 -1.72 37.29 -6.55
C ASP A 75 -0.20 37.34 -6.69
N ASP A 76 0.42 36.25 -7.16
CA ASP A 76 1.85 36.22 -7.44
C ASP A 76 2.14 36.95 -8.77
N LEU A 77 2.77 38.14 -8.66
CA LEU A 77 3.26 38.93 -9.79
C LEU A 77 4.78 38.88 -9.86
N LYS A 78 5.32 38.52 -11.02
CA LYS A 78 6.75 38.59 -11.31
C LYS A 78 7.00 39.62 -12.41
N LEU A 79 7.82 40.64 -12.10
CA LEU A 79 8.18 41.71 -13.03
C LEU A 79 9.54 41.45 -13.67
N TYR A 80 9.72 41.95 -14.89
CA TYR A 80 10.93 41.84 -15.68
C TYR A 80 11.28 43.19 -16.30
N GLY A 81 12.54 43.60 -16.17
CA GLY A 81 13.08 44.82 -16.78
C GLY A 81 14.39 44.52 -17.50
N ASN A 82 14.70 45.28 -18.54
CA ASN A 82 16.00 45.23 -19.23
C ASN A 82 17.10 46.03 -18.52
N SER A 83 16.74 46.93 -17.60
CA SER A 83 17.63 47.69 -16.72
C SER A 83 17.02 47.81 -15.33
N GLU A 84 17.86 48.15 -14.34
CA GLU A 84 17.43 48.42 -12.98
C GLU A 84 16.40 49.55 -12.93
N GLU A 85 16.70 50.69 -13.55
CA GLU A 85 15.78 51.83 -13.65
C GLU A 85 14.39 51.43 -14.20
N ASN A 86 14.36 50.57 -15.22
CA ASN A 86 13.11 50.15 -15.85
C ASN A 86 12.32 49.17 -15.00
N LEU A 87 13.00 48.35 -14.20
CA LEU A 87 12.35 47.50 -13.20
C LEU A 87 11.74 48.37 -12.08
N LEU A 88 12.47 49.35 -11.57
CA LEU A 88 11.99 50.25 -10.52
C LEU A 88 10.78 51.09 -10.99
N ASN A 89 10.83 51.60 -12.23
CA ASN A 89 9.68 52.29 -12.86
C ASN A 89 8.45 51.37 -12.96
N SER A 90 8.66 50.07 -13.20
CA SER A 90 7.56 49.10 -13.25
C SER A 90 7.00 48.79 -11.85
N ILE A 91 7.84 48.78 -10.81
CA ILE A 91 7.41 48.65 -9.41
C ILE A 91 6.58 49.88 -9.00
N GLU A 92 7.03 51.09 -9.33
CA GLU A 92 6.29 52.32 -9.05
C GLU A 92 4.91 52.34 -9.72
N LEU A 93 4.83 51.88 -10.98
CA LEU A 93 3.57 51.73 -11.70
C LEU A 93 2.62 50.75 -10.98
N VAL A 94 3.15 49.62 -10.49
CA VAL A 94 2.37 48.64 -9.70
C VAL A 94 1.90 49.26 -8.40
N GLU A 95 2.75 50.00 -7.69
CA GLU A 95 2.38 50.67 -6.43
C GLU A 95 1.27 51.70 -6.66
N LYS A 96 1.41 52.55 -7.68
CA LYS A 96 0.40 53.53 -8.06
C LYS A 96 -0.94 52.87 -8.37
N TYR A 97 -0.93 51.84 -9.22
CA TYR A 97 -2.14 51.09 -9.56
C TYR A 97 -2.76 50.41 -8.33
N SER A 98 -1.93 49.79 -7.48
CA SER A 98 -2.37 49.14 -6.25
C SER A 98 -3.07 50.13 -5.32
N LYS A 99 -2.57 51.36 -5.23
CA LYS A 99 -3.18 52.44 -4.45
C LYS A 99 -4.52 52.88 -5.02
N GLU A 100 -4.65 52.97 -6.35
CA GLU A 100 -5.91 53.31 -7.04
C GLU A 100 -7.01 52.26 -6.77
N ILE A 101 -6.67 50.97 -6.85
CA ILE A 101 -7.62 49.88 -6.57
C ILE A 101 -7.79 49.57 -5.08
N LYS A 102 -7.07 50.29 -4.21
CA LYS A 102 -7.02 50.06 -2.77
C LYS A 102 -6.66 48.61 -2.45
N MET A 103 -5.52 48.15 -2.95
CA MET A 103 -4.86 46.91 -2.58
C MET A 103 -3.49 47.23 -1.98
N GLU A 104 -3.04 46.37 -1.06
CA GLU A 104 -1.76 46.51 -0.37
C GLU A 104 -0.80 45.44 -0.88
N LEU A 105 0.45 45.84 -1.10
CA LEU A 105 1.52 44.93 -1.50
C LEU A 105 2.09 44.24 -0.27
N GLY A 106 2.32 42.93 -0.34
CA GLY A 106 3.03 42.19 0.70
C GLY A 106 4.54 42.35 0.53
N THR A 107 5.06 43.55 0.79
CA THR A 107 6.46 43.95 0.57
C THR A 107 7.47 43.03 1.25
N ASN A 108 7.12 42.50 2.43
CA ASN A 108 7.92 41.51 3.16
C ASN A 108 8.17 40.18 2.40
N LYS A 109 7.35 39.87 1.40
CA LYS A 109 7.51 38.70 0.53
C LYS A 109 8.13 39.07 -0.82
N CYS A 110 8.26 40.35 -1.13
CA CYS A 110 8.84 40.83 -2.37
C CYS A 110 10.37 40.83 -2.27
N LYS A 111 11.02 40.48 -3.37
CA LYS A 111 12.48 40.53 -3.49
C LYS A 111 12.87 40.97 -4.90
N ILE A 112 13.99 41.68 -5.02
CA ILE A 112 14.52 42.14 -6.31
C ILE A 112 15.69 41.23 -6.72
N GLN A 113 15.72 40.84 -7.99
CA GLN A 113 16.83 40.07 -8.56
C GLN A 113 17.46 40.84 -9.72
N ALA A 114 18.61 41.48 -9.45
CA ALA A 114 19.39 42.16 -10.47
C ALA A 114 20.58 41.31 -10.90
N ILE A 115 20.73 41.09 -12.21
CA ILE A 115 21.85 40.34 -12.79
C ILE A 115 22.60 41.24 -13.76
N GLN A 116 23.84 41.61 -13.44
CA GLN A 116 24.71 42.41 -14.30
C GLN A 116 25.92 41.57 -14.73
N LYS A 117 26.14 41.45 -16.05
CA LYS A 117 27.25 40.65 -16.64
C LYS A 117 27.34 39.23 -16.04
N GLY A 118 26.20 38.60 -15.74
CA GLY A 118 26.11 37.25 -15.18
C GLY A 118 26.31 37.13 -13.66
N LYS A 119 26.58 38.23 -12.95
CA LYS A 119 26.70 38.24 -11.48
C LYS A 119 25.47 38.86 -10.84
N LEU A 120 25.08 38.33 -9.68
CA LEU A 120 24.00 38.87 -8.87
C LEU A 120 24.47 40.16 -8.20
N THR A 121 23.68 41.23 -8.28
CA THR A 121 23.95 42.49 -7.59
C THR A 121 23.06 42.58 -6.36
N THR A 122 23.65 42.82 -5.19
CA THR A 122 22.95 42.94 -3.89
C THR A 122 22.67 44.37 -3.47
N GLU A 123 23.15 45.36 -4.24
CA GLU A 123 23.06 46.79 -3.91
C GLU A 123 21.73 47.43 -4.32
N VAL A 124 20.85 46.67 -5.00
CA VAL A 124 19.57 47.20 -5.50
C VAL A 124 18.52 47.10 -4.40
N GLU A 125 18.07 48.26 -3.91
CA GLU A 125 16.95 48.38 -2.98
C GLU A 125 15.86 49.27 -3.56
N TYR A 126 14.61 48.93 -3.30
CA TYR A 126 13.48 49.83 -3.58
C TYR A 126 12.77 50.18 -2.27
N THR A 127 12.59 51.48 -2.02
CA THR A 127 11.77 51.95 -0.91
C THR A 127 10.43 52.39 -1.47
N THR A 128 9.37 51.72 -1.04
CA THR A 128 7.97 52.05 -1.41
C THR A 128 7.57 53.42 -0.86
N ALA A 129 6.49 54.01 -1.39
CA ALA A 129 5.95 55.27 -0.89
C ALA A 129 5.48 55.20 0.58
N ASN A 130 5.30 53.99 1.13
CA ASN A 130 4.97 53.74 2.53
C ASN A 130 6.21 53.50 3.42
N LEU A 131 7.42 53.76 2.93
CA LEU A 131 8.71 53.54 3.62
C LEU A 131 9.05 52.06 3.90
N GLU A 132 8.36 51.12 3.25
CA GLU A 132 8.71 49.70 3.31
C GLU A 132 9.78 49.39 2.26
N LYS A 133 10.83 48.67 2.66
CA LYS A 133 11.95 48.28 1.79
C LYS A 133 11.71 46.94 1.12
N ILE A 134 12.08 46.86 -0.16
CA ILE A 134 12.19 45.62 -0.93
C ILE A 134 13.66 45.41 -1.23
N ASP A 135 14.25 44.42 -0.57
CA ASP A 135 15.68 44.13 -0.68
C ASP A 135 16.00 43.25 -1.89
N ALA A 136 17.25 43.33 -2.35
CA ALA A 136 17.80 42.36 -3.29
C ALA A 136 17.85 40.96 -2.67
N ILE A 137 17.70 39.92 -3.51
CA ILE A 137 17.97 38.54 -3.11
C ILE A 137 19.46 38.41 -2.81
N GLU A 138 19.81 37.90 -1.63
CA GLU A 138 21.20 37.54 -1.34
C GLU A 138 21.62 36.27 -2.13
N PRO A 139 22.91 36.10 -2.50
CA PRO A 139 23.38 34.92 -3.23
C PRO A 139 23.09 33.58 -2.52
N THR A 140 22.93 33.61 -1.20
CA THR A 140 22.60 32.45 -0.35
C THR A 140 21.10 32.31 -0.06
N GLU A 141 20.29 33.31 -0.40
CA GLU A 141 18.85 33.35 -0.18
C GLU A 141 18.11 32.73 -1.37
N TYR A 142 17.02 32.01 -1.08
CA TYR A 142 16.21 31.33 -2.09
C TYR A 142 14.82 31.95 -2.13
N TYR A 143 14.39 32.39 -3.32
CA TYR A 143 13.06 32.92 -3.53
C TYR A 143 12.11 31.82 -3.99
N LYS A 144 11.04 31.57 -3.23
CA LYS A 144 10.05 30.55 -3.56
C LYS A 144 8.97 31.12 -4.48
N TYR A 145 8.90 30.65 -5.72
CA TYR A 145 7.85 31.01 -6.68
C TYR A 145 7.10 29.76 -7.13
N LEU A 146 5.78 29.74 -6.96
CA LEU A 146 4.89 28.61 -7.31
C LEU A 146 5.34 27.25 -6.76
N GLY A 147 5.98 27.24 -5.58
CA GLY A 147 6.47 26.02 -4.95
C GLY A 147 7.86 25.56 -5.37
N VAL A 148 8.53 26.28 -6.29
CA VAL A 148 9.91 26.02 -6.73
C VAL A 148 10.82 27.09 -6.15
N GLU A 149 11.96 26.68 -5.59
CA GLU A 149 12.99 27.60 -5.09
C GLU A 149 13.87 28.07 -6.25
N GLN A 150 13.89 29.37 -6.47
CA GLN A 150 14.62 30.07 -7.52
C GLN A 150 15.71 30.94 -6.88
N CYS A 151 16.91 30.90 -7.43
CA CYS A 151 17.95 31.91 -7.23
C CYS A 151 18.38 32.36 -8.65
N GLN A 152 19.66 32.27 -9.03
CA GLN A 152 20.06 32.42 -10.45
C GLN A 152 19.64 31.21 -11.30
N THR A 153 19.68 30.02 -10.71
CA THR A 153 19.22 28.76 -11.32
C THR A 153 18.34 28.02 -10.33
N ILE A 154 17.67 26.96 -10.79
CA ILE A 154 16.90 26.07 -9.92
C ILE A 154 17.89 25.19 -9.15
N ASP A 155 17.84 25.21 -7.81
CA ASP A 155 18.60 24.25 -7.00
C ASP A 155 17.94 22.87 -7.07
N HIS A 156 18.32 22.12 -8.09
CA HIS A 156 17.81 20.78 -8.34
C HIS A 156 18.03 19.85 -7.15
N THR A 157 19.12 20.00 -6.39
CA THR A 157 19.46 19.12 -5.27
C THR A 157 18.50 19.31 -4.10
N LYS A 158 18.30 20.56 -3.65
CA LYS A 158 17.36 20.87 -2.56
C LYS A 158 15.92 20.55 -2.93
N ALA A 159 15.51 20.92 -4.15
CA ALA A 159 14.16 20.65 -4.64
C ALA A 159 13.87 19.14 -4.71
N LYS A 160 14.79 18.34 -5.26
CA LYS A 160 14.69 16.86 -5.24
C LYS A 160 14.64 16.32 -3.82
N GLY A 161 15.45 16.85 -2.90
CA GLY A 161 15.45 16.44 -1.49
C GLY A 161 14.08 16.60 -0.84
N LYS A 162 13.45 17.78 -1.00
CA LYS A 162 12.10 18.05 -0.49
C LYS A 162 11.05 17.12 -1.08
N ILE A 163 11.08 16.93 -2.40
CA ILE A 163 10.15 16.03 -3.10
C ILE A 163 10.31 14.58 -2.64
N LYS A 164 11.55 14.08 -2.54
CA LYS A 164 11.86 12.73 -2.03
C LYS A 164 11.36 12.55 -0.60
N ASN A 165 11.59 13.54 0.28
CA ASN A 165 11.12 13.50 1.67
C ASN A 165 9.59 13.47 1.76
N LEU A 166 8.90 14.28 0.97
CA LEU A 166 7.44 14.31 0.94
C LEU A 166 6.86 13.00 0.38
N PHE A 167 7.45 12.46 -0.69
CA PHE A 167 7.10 11.15 -1.24
C PHE A 167 7.25 10.05 -0.20
N ASN A 168 8.38 10.02 0.50
CA ASN A 168 8.66 9.05 1.57
C ASN A 168 7.68 9.17 2.74
N SER A 169 7.34 10.41 3.13
CA SER A 169 6.37 10.67 4.17
C SER A 169 4.99 10.11 3.78
N ARG A 170 4.50 10.41 2.57
CA ARG A 170 3.22 9.88 2.07
C ARG A 170 3.23 8.35 1.97
N LEU A 171 4.31 7.75 1.47
CA LEU A 171 4.43 6.29 1.43
C LEU A 171 4.34 5.67 2.83
N LYS A 172 5.09 6.17 3.81
CA LYS A 172 5.05 5.65 5.19
C LYS A 172 3.65 5.76 5.80
N THR A 173 2.96 6.87 5.60
CA THR A 173 1.57 7.05 6.06
C THR A 173 0.63 6.04 5.42
N LEU A 174 0.75 5.83 4.10
CA LEU A 174 -0.05 4.82 3.39
C LEU A 174 0.27 3.39 3.84
N MET A 175 1.55 3.05 4.08
CA MET A 175 1.93 1.71 4.52
C MET A 175 1.39 1.36 5.90
N LYS A 176 1.31 2.37 6.80
CA LYS A 176 0.72 2.23 8.14
C LYS A 176 -0.80 2.11 8.12
N SER A 177 -1.46 2.37 7.00
CA SER A 177 -2.90 2.19 6.89
C SER A 177 -3.28 0.71 6.82
N SER A 178 -4.50 0.41 7.30
CA SER A 178 -5.13 -0.91 7.18
C SER A 178 -5.78 -1.15 5.81
N LEU A 179 -5.36 -0.42 4.77
CA LEU A 179 -5.88 -0.58 3.42
C LEU A 179 -5.53 -1.96 2.87
N ASN A 180 -6.49 -2.59 2.20
CA ASN A 180 -6.23 -3.79 1.42
C ASN A 180 -5.27 -3.50 0.26
N SER A 181 -4.67 -4.55 -0.31
CA SER A 181 -3.66 -4.41 -1.37
C SER A 181 -4.12 -3.59 -2.58
N LYS A 182 -5.39 -3.71 -3.00
CA LYS A 182 -5.92 -3.00 -4.18
C LYS A 182 -6.06 -1.50 -3.88
N ASN A 183 -6.61 -1.17 -2.72
CA ASN A 183 -6.79 0.21 -2.28
C ASN A 183 -5.46 0.88 -1.95
N LEU A 184 -4.49 0.14 -1.39
CA LEU A 184 -3.14 0.64 -1.17
C LEU A 184 -2.46 1.03 -2.47
N THR A 185 -2.50 0.17 -3.50
CA THR A 185 -1.97 0.52 -4.83
C THR A 185 -2.65 1.76 -5.39
N LYS A 186 -3.99 1.81 -5.35
CA LYS A 186 -4.74 2.99 -5.82
C LYS A 186 -4.31 4.26 -5.09
N ALA A 187 -4.21 4.21 -3.76
CA ALA A 187 -3.79 5.34 -2.94
C ALA A 187 -2.36 5.80 -3.26
N VAL A 188 -1.42 4.87 -3.45
CA VAL A 188 -0.05 5.24 -3.86
C VAL A 188 -0.06 5.94 -5.22
N ASN A 189 -0.81 5.40 -6.19
CA ASN A 189 -0.91 5.97 -7.53
C ASN A 189 -1.59 7.36 -7.55
N THR A 190 -2.56 7.61 -6.67
CA THR A 190 -3.33 8.88 -6.67
C THR A 190 -2.86 9.90 -5.65
N PHE A 191 -2.09 9.51 -4.64
CA PHE A 191 -1.66 10.41 -3.55
C PHE A 191 -0.14 10.56 -3.43
N ALA A 192 0.63 9.48 -3.58
CA ALA A 192 2.09 9.56 -3.42
C ALA A 192 2.80 9.94 -4.72
N ILE A 193 2.51 9.23 -5.81
CA ILE A 193 3.17 9.41 -7.11
C ILE A 193 2.94 10.81 -7.73
N PRO A 194 1.75 11.44 -7.62
CA PRO A 194 1.52 12.77 -8.21
C PRO A 194 2.38 13.90 -7.63
N ILE A 195 3.05 13.71 -6.49
CA ILE A 195 4.04 14.69 -6.02
C ILE A 195 5.20 14.78 -7.01
N LEU A 196 5.62 13.63 -7.54
CA LEU A 196 6.77 13.54 -8.44
C LEU A 196 6.44 14.17 -9.79
N THR A 197 5.20 14.02 -10.26
CA THR A 197 4.79 14.44 -11.61
C THR A 197 4.90 15.94 -11.83
N TYR A 198 4.64 16.75 -10.80
CA TYR A 198 4.82 18.21 -10.87
C TYR A 198 6.28 18.60 -11.13
N SER A 199 7.22 17.80 -10.66
CA SER A 199 8.66 18.09 -10.79
C SER A 199 9.28 17.66 -12.12
N PHE A 200 8.66 16.71 -12.83
CA PHE A 200 9.29 16.07 -13.99
C PHE A 200 9.54 17.01 -15.17
N GLY A 201 8.69 18.02 -15.36
CA GLY A 201 8.88 19.03 -16.41
C GLY A 201 9.80 20.19 -16.03
N ILE A 202 10.22 20.29 -14.76
CA ILE A 202 10.93 21.46 -14.22
C ILE A 202 12.34 21.08 -13.72
N ILE A 203 12.47 19.89 -13.13
CA ILE A 203 13.70 19.42 -12.48
C ILE A 203 14.28 18.28 -13.31
N ASN A 204 15.57 18.35 -13.60
CA ASN A 204 16.29 17.28 -14.31
C ASN A 204 16.42 16.04 -13.43
N TRP A 205 15.69 14.97 -13.73
CA TRP A 205 15.83 13.68 -13.07
C TRP A 205 16.69 12.74 -13.92
N SER A 206 17.78 12.22 -13.34
CA SER A 206 18.57 11.21 -14.02
C SER A 206 17.87 9.84 -13.99
N LYS A 207 18.22 8.96 -14.92
CA LYS A 207 17.75 7.57 -14.93
C LYS A 207 18.04 6.86 -13.60
N THR A 208 19.23 7.06 -13.03
CA THR A 208 19.63 6.46 -11.75
C THR A 208 18.79 6.96 -10.58
N GLU A 209 18.36 8.24 -10.60
CA GLU A 209 17.48 8.80 -9.57
C GLU A 209 16.06 8.27 -9.67
N LEU A 210 15.52 8.09 -10.87
CA LEU A 210 14.21 7.48 -11.10
C LEU A 210 14.21 6.00 -10.63
N GLU A 211 15.25 5.25 -10.97
CA GLU A 211 15.44 3.87 -10.49
C GLU A 211 15.56 3.81 -8.96
N ALA A 212 16.21 4.80 -8.34
CA ALA A 212 16.30 4.91 -6.88
C ALA A 212 14.93 5.17 -6.22
N LEU A 213 14.06 5.99 -6.83
CA LEU A 213 12.68 6.20 -6.37
C LEU A 213 11.87 4.91 -6.43
N GLU A 214 11.98 4.15 -7.52
CA GLU A 214 11.31 2.85 -7.65
C GLU A 214 11.87 1.85 -6.64
N ARG A 215 13.19 1.78 -6.45
CA ARG A 215 13.81 0.93 -5.42
C ARG A 215 13.31 1.30 -4.02
N ASN A 216 13.15 2.57 -3.72
CA ASN A 216 12.61 3.05 -2.45
C ASN A 216 11.15 2.62 -2.25
N LEU A 217 10.29 2.72 -3.27
CA LEU A 217 8.93 2.18 -3.23
C LEU A 217 8.94 0.68 -2.91
N ARG A 218 9.78 -0.10 -3.60
CA ARG A 218 9.90 -1.56 -3.40
C ARG A 218 10.36 -1.92 -2.00
N THR A 219 11.45 -1.32 -1.55
CA THR A 219 12.02 -1.58 -0.22
C THR A 219 11.08 -1.16 0.89
N THR A 220 10.33 -0.06 0.72
CA THR A 220 9.28 0.37 1.65
C THR A 220 8.13 -0.64 1.70
N LEU A 221 7.66 -1.16 0.57
CA LEU A 221 6.64 -2.21 0.54
C LEU A 221 7.10 -3.48 1.28
N THR A 222 8.35 -3.88 1.10
CA THR A 222 8.94 -5.03 1.79
C THR A 222 9.10 -4.79 3.29
N LYS A 223 9.60 -3.61 3.69
CA LYS A 223 9.78 -3.26 5.11
C LYS A 223 8.48 -3.28 5.91
N PHE A 224 7.36 -2.95 5.29
CA PHE A 224 6.04 -2.95 5.92
C PHE A 224 5.24 -4.25 5.67
N ASN A 225 5.91 -5.33 5.26
CA ASN A 225 5.32 -6.64 4.98
C ASN A 225 4.14 -6.59 3.97
N LYS A 226 4.13 -5.59 3.07
CA LYS A 226 3.13 -5.46 2.00
C LYS A 226 3.56 -6.21 0.74
N HIS A 227 4.84 -6.55 0.62
CA HIS A 227 5.41 -7.28 -0.50
C HIS A 227 6.55 -8.19 -0.04
N HIS A 228 6.52 -9.47 -0.44
CA HIS A 228 7.52 -10.44 -0.02
C HIS A 228 8.92 -10.11 -0.61
N PRO A 229 10.03 -10.24 0.13
CA PRO A 229 11.38 -9.90 -0.35
C PRO A 229 11.79 -10.65 -1.62
N LYS A 230 11.39 -11.93 -1.74
CA LYS A 230 11.69 -12.79 -2.91
C LYS A 230 10.68 -12.65 -4.06
N SER A 231 9.71 -11.74 -3.98
CA SER A 231 8.75 -11.55 -5.08
C SER A 231 9.41 -10.84 -6.26
N ALA A 232 9.06 -11.26 -7.48
CA ALA A 232 9.55 -10.66 -8.72
C ALA A 232 9.25 -9.15 -8.76
N CYS A 233 10.29 -8.35 -9.00
CA CYS A 233 10.21 -6.89 -8.96
C CYS A 233 9.34 -6.33 -10.10
N GLU A 234 9.34 -6.99 -11.25
CA GLU A 234 8.61 -6.61 -12.46
C GLU A 234 7.11 -6.57 -12.20
N ARG A 235 6.61 -7.48 -11.35
CA ARG A 235 5.19 -7.56 -10.98
C ARG A 235 4.68 -6.32 -10.27
N ILE A 236 5.54 -5.46 -9.74
CA ILE A 236 5.09 -4.27 -9.01
C ILE A 236 4.40 -3.29 -9.95
N THR A 237 4.96 -3.06 -11.13
CA THR A 237 4.40 -2.11 -12.11
C THR A 237 3.45 -2.77 -13.12
N ILE A 238 3.54 -4.09 -13.30
CA ILE A 238 2.63 -4.81 -14.22
C ILE A 238 1.16 -4.62 -13.76
N PRO A 239 0.21 -4.37 -14.68
CA PRO A 239 -1.21 -4.28 -14.37
C PRO A 239 -1.76 -5.52 -13.65
N ARG A 240 -2.76 -5.32 -12.79
CA ARG A 240 -3.34 -6.42 -11.99
C ARG A 240 -4.02 -7.49 -12.84
N ASN A 241 -4.69 -7.11 -13.93
CA ASN A 241 -5.29 -8.02 -14.90
C ASN A 241 -4.26 -8.87 -15.66
N GLN A 242 -2.97 -8.51 -15.60
CA GLN A 242 -1.86 -9.25 -16.21
C GLN A 242 -0.97 -9.93 -15.14
N GLY A 243 -1.47 -10.09 -13.91
CA GLY A 243 -0.78 -10.80 -12.84
C GLY A 243 0.18 -9.95 -11.99
N GLY A 244 0.22 -8.64 -12.20
CA GLY A 244 1.01 -7.71 -11.38
C GLY A 244 0.24 -7.06 -10.22
N ARG A 245 0.80 -5.99 -9.66
CA ARG A 245 0.26 -5.20 -8.54
C ARG A 245 -0.34 -3.88 -9.01
N GLY A 246 0.05 -3.37 -10.18
CA GLY A 246 -0.51 -2.18 -10.80
C GLY A 246 -0.05 -0.84 -10.21
N PHE A 247 1.15 -0.78 -9.62
CA PHE A 247 1.76 0.51 -9.29
C PHE A 247 2.17 1.23 -10.57
N ILE A 248 2.08 2.56 -10.60
CA ILE A 248 2.58 3.33 -11.75
C ILE A 248 4.11 3.18 -11.80
N ASP A 249 4.62 2.88 -13.01
CA ASP A 249 6.04 2.94 -13.33
C ASP A 249 6.48 4.42 -13.35
N ILE A 250 7.39 4.77 -12.44
CA ILE A 250 7.80 6.16 -12.21
C ILE A 250 8.60 6.67 -13.41
N THR A 251 9.45 5.82 -13.97
CA THR A 251 10.28 6.15 -15.14
C THR A 251 9.41 6.39 -16.36
N HIS A 252 8.44 5.51 -16.60
CA HIS A 252 7.48 5.67 -17.68
C HIS A 252 6.63 6.93 -17.51
N MET A 253 6.14 7.19 -16.29
CA MET A 253 5.35 8.39 -15.99
C MET A 253 6.16 9.67 -16.19
N HIS A 254 7.43 9.68 -15.79
CA HIS A 254 8.35 10.79 -16.04
C HIS A 254 8.46 11.11 -17.53
N ASN A 255 8.81 10.12 -18.35
CA ASN A 255 9.00 10.31 -19.78
C ASN A 255 7.70 10.75 -20.46
N LYS A 256 6.56 10.14 -20.07
CA LYS A 256 5.24 10.53 -20.57
C LYS A 256 4.91 11.97 -20.22
N GLN A 257 5.20 12.41 -19.00
CA GLN A 257 4.90 13.76 -18.55
C GLN A 257 5.74 14.80 -19.31
N ILE A 258 7.03 14.55 -19.49
CA ILE A 258 7.91 15.43 -20.29
C ILE A 258 7.37 15.57 -21.71
N GLN A 259 7.02 14.44 -22.34
CA GLN A 259 6.50 14.44 -23.71
C GLN A 259 5.17 15.21 -23.81
N ASN A 260 4.22 14.96 -22.91
CA ASN A 260 2.93 15.65 -22.92
C ASN A 260 3.09 17.18 -22.79
N ILE A 261 4.01 17.63 -21.92
CA ILE A 261 4.30 19.07 -21.77
C ILE A 261 4.95 19.59 -23.06
N LYS A 262 5.94 18.87 -23.61
CA LYS A 262 6.62 19.26 -24.85
C LYS A 262 5.66 19.40 -26.02
N GLU A 263 4.74 18.45 -26.19
CA GLU A 263 3.67 18.49 -27.19
C GLU A 263 2.73 19.69 -26.98
N TYR A 264 2.38 20.00 -25.72
CA TYR A 264 1.56 21.17 -25.42
C TYR A 264 2.22 22.48 -25.88
N PHE A 265 3.50 22.69 -25.54
CA PHE A 265 4.25 23.88 -25.96
C PHE A 265 4.39 23.97 -27.48
N TRP A 266 4.66 22.85 -28.16
CA TRP A 266 4.77 22.78 -29.61
C TRP A 266 3.44 23.07 -30.33
N ASN A 267 2.33 22.55 -29.80
CA ASN A 267 1.01 22.80 -30.40
C ASN A 267 0.55 24.25 -30.17
N LYS A 268 0.94 24.87 -29.05
CA LYS A 268 0.54 26.23 -28.68
C LYS A 268 1.46 27.34 -29.17
N GLN A 269 2.60 27.01 -29.80
CA GLN A 269 3.54 28.01 -30.31
C GLN A 269 2.94 28.91 -31.40
N THR A 270 1.91 28.46 -32.11
CA THR A 270 1.21 29.25 -33.13
C THR A 270 0.20 30.24 -32.53
N GLU A 271 -0.24 30.00 -31.29
CA GLU A 271 -1.26 30.82 -30.61
C GLU A 271 -0.66 31.89 -29.69
N SER A 272 0.60 31.76 -29.27
CA SER A 272 1.22 32.67 -28.30
C SER A 272 2.70 32.93 -28.61
N ASP A 273 3.04 34.21 -28.75
CA ASP A 273 4.42 34.66 -28.97
C ASP A 273 5.37 34.25 -27.85
N LEU A 274 4.92 34.34 -26.60
CA LEU A 274 5.73 33.95 -25.45
C LEU A 274 6.04 32.45 -25.47
N ILE A 275 5.05 31.60 -25.79
CA ILE A 275 5.25 30.16 -25.90
C ILE A 275 6.21 29.85 -27.04
N ARG A 276 6.04 30.49 -28.19
CA ARG A 276 6.95 30.33 -29.34
C ARG A 276 8.39 30.68 -28.98
N VAL A 277 8.60 31.83 -28.35
CA VAL A 277 9.93 32.28 -27.93
C VAL A 277 10.53 31.38 -26.86
N ALA A 278 9.74 30.94 -25.87
CA ALA A 278 10.19 29.98 -24.88
C ALA A 278 10.61 28.64 -25.52
N THR A 279 9.84 28.14 -26.49
CA THR A 279 10.15 26.92 -27.23
C THR A 279 11.47 27.04 -27.99
N GLN A 280 11.71 28.17 -28.65
CA GLN A 280 12.96 28.43 -29.39
C GLN A 280 14.18 28.65 -28.47
N ALA A 281 13.97 29.26 -27.30
CA ALA A 281 15.03 29.61 -26.36
C ALA A 281 15.51 28.44 -25.50
N ASP A 282 14.66 27.43 -25.22
CA ASP A 282 15.03 26.27 -24.42
C ASP A 282 15.90 25.26 -25.21
N GLN A 283 17.20 25.53 -25.20
CA GLN A 283 18.26 24.67 -25.73
C GLN A 283 18.88 23.86 -24.60
N ASN A 284 18.10 22.93 -24.02
CA ASN A 284 18.51 22.07 -22.90
C ASN A 284 18.71 22.80 -21.55
N TYR A 285 18.03 23.93 -21.34
CA TYR A 285 17.98 24.58 -20.02
C TYR A 285 17.00 23.89 -19.08
N THR A 286 15.96 23.26 -19.65
CA THR A 286 14.97 22.47 -18.92
C THR A 286 14.98 21.00 -19.38
N PRO A 287 14.38 20.07 -18.59
CA PRO A 287 14.25 18.67 -19.01
C PRO A 287 13.44 18.49 -20.30
N LEU A 288 12.68 19.51 -20.73
CA LEU A 288 11.79 19.44 -21.88
C LEU A 288 12.55 19.59 -23.19
N ASN A 289 13.65 20.36 -23.19
CA ASN A 289 14.43 20.75 -24.36
C ASN A 289 13.50 21.12 -25.53
N LEU A 290 12.72 22.19 -25.34
CA LEU A 290 11.61 22.52 -26.23
C LEU A 290 12.05 22.86 -27.66
N SER A 291 13.30 23.27 -27.86
CA SER A 291 13.84 23.58 -29.20
C SER A 291 13.89 22.37 -30.13
N GLU A 292 13.96 21.16 -29.58
CA GLU A 292 13.85 19.92 -30.36
C GLU A 292 12.38 19.55 -30.60
N GLN A 293 12.07 18.99 -31.77
CA GLN A 293 10.72 18.51 -32.07
C GLN A 293 10.30 17.36 -31.14
N PRO A 294 9.03 17.30 -30.67
CA PRO A 294 8.55 16.17 -29.90
C PRO A 294 8.62 14.91 -30.77
N SER A 295 9.33 13.88 -30.30
CA SER A 295 9.38 12.59 -30.99
C SER A 295 8.01 11.89 -30.89
N THR A 296 7.51 11.34 -32.00
CA THR A 296 6.30 10.51 -32.03
C THR A 296 6.57 9.17 -31.32
N ILE A 297 6.28 9.09 -30.02
CA ILE A 297 6.34 7.83 -29.29
C ILE A 297 5.00 7.13 -29.45
N THR A 298 4.83 6.35 -30.52
CA THR A 298 3.60 5.56 -30.72
C THR A 298 3.65 4.17 -30.11
N ASN A 299 4.81 3.61 -29.68
CA ASN A 299 4.87 2.20 -29.24
C ASN A 299 5.83 1.82 -28.09
N ILE A 300 6.56 2.76 -27.46
CA ILE A 300 7.48 2.45 -26.35
C ILE A 300 6.78 1.83 -25.10
N PRO A 301 5.57 2.26 -24.68
CA PRO A 301 4.95 1.74 -23.45
C PRO A 301 4.56 0.25 -23.58
N ILE A 302 4.03 -0.15 -24.73
CA ILE A 302 3.58 -1.52 -25.00
C ILE A 302 4.78 -2.47 -25.02
N ASN A 303 5.87 -2.06 -25.69
CA ASN A 303 7.10 -2.87 -25.76
C ASN A 303 7.78 -3.03 -24.39
N GLN A 304 7.81 -1.99 -23.56
CA GLN A 304 8.38 -2.08 -22.21
C GLN A 304 7.56 -2.97 -21.28
N LEU A 305 6.22 -2.87 -21.33
CA LEU A 305 5.35 -3.73 -20.54
C LEU A 305 5.50 -5.19 -20.94
N GLN A 306 5.49 -5.48 -22.24
CA GLN A 306 5.66 -6.84 -22.75
C GLN A 306 7.03 -7.41 -22.37
N ARG A 307 8.09 -6.61 -22.42
CA ARG A 307 9.42 -7.01 -21.95
C ARG A 307 9.41 -7.40 -20.47
N LYS A 308 8.81 -6.58 -19.59
CA LYS A 308 8.66 -6.89 -18.16
C LYS A 308 7.87 -8.18 -17.91
N ILE A 309 6.82 -8.43 -18.71
CA ILE A 309 6.03 -9.67 -18.61
C ILE A 309 6.87 -10.88 -19.03
N ASN A 310 7.62 -10.77 -20.12
CA ASN A 310 8.48 -11.85 -20.60
C ASN A 310 9.61 -12.14 -19.59
N GLU A 311 10.27 -11.10 -19.07
CA GLU A 311 11.28 -11.21 -18.00
C GLU A 311 10.71 -11.85 -16.73
N TRP A 312 9.45 -11.56 -16.38
CA TRP A 312 8.80 -12.21 -15.25
C TRP A 312 8.51 -13.69 -15.52
N LYS A 313 8.01 -14.02 -16.73
CA LYS A 313 7.67 -15.40 -17.13
C LYS A 313 8.89 -16.33 -17.19
N THR A 314 10.08 -15.81 -17.50
CA THR A 314 11.31 -16.63 -17.56
C THR A 314 11.92 -16.90 -16.19
N LYS A 315 11.46 -16.24 -15.11
CA LYS A 315 11.98 -16.50 -13.76
C LYS A 315 11.48 -17.83 -13.25
N SER A 316 12.43 -18.69 -12.86
CA SER A 316 12.15 -19.92 -12.13
C SER A 316 11.29 -19.62 -10.90
N LEU A 317 10.17 -20.33 -10.76
CA LEU A 317 9.48 -20.40 -9.48
C LEU A 317 10.48 -21.00 -8.48
N HIS A 318 10.62 -20.41 -7.30
CA HIS A 318 11.39 -21.06 -6.24
C HIS A 318 10.60 -22.28 -5.77
N ASP A 319 10.80 -23.39 -6.46
CA ASP A 319 10.05 -24.65 -6.33
C ASP A 319 10.50 -25.47 -5.13
N LYS A 320 10.99 -24.84 -4.06
CA LYS A 320 11.38 -25.52 -2.82
C LYS A 320 10.71 -24.84 -1.63
N CYS A 321 10.04 -25.66 -0.82
CA CYS A 321 9.38 -25.29 0.42
C CYS A 321 10.34 -24.55 1.34
N ARG A 322 9.94 -23.37 1.82
CA ARG A 322 10.76 -22.54 2.70
C ARG A 322 11.05 -23.17 4.06
N TRP A 323 10.27 -24.18 4.45
CA TRP A 323 10.42 -24.90 5.71
C TRP A 323 11.35 -26.10 5.57
N CYS A 324 11.11 -27.00 4.60
CA CYS A 324 11.90 -28.23 4.48
C CYS A 324 12.98 -28.20 3.38
N GLY A 325 12.91 -27.27 2.42
CA GLY A 325 13.88 -27.18 1.31
C GLY A 325 13.87 -28.34 0.32
N GLN A 326 12.96 -29.31 0.46
CA GLN A 326 12.97 -30.56 -0.31
C GLN A 326 11.97 -30.56 -1.47
N GLN A 327 10.68 -30.39 -1.18
CA GLN A 327 9.60 -30.45 -2.17
C GLN A 327 9.12 -29.06 -2.58
N SER A 328 8.36 -28.97 -3.67
CA SER A 328 7.74 -27.72 -4.11
C SER A 328 6.76 -27.15 -3.10
N GLU A 329 6.87 -25.84 -2.88
CA GLU A 329 6.01 -25.10 -1.96
C GLU A 329 4.61 -24.93 -2.56
N THR A 330 3.78 -25.94 -2.39
CA THR A 330 2.35 -25.88 -2.72
C THR A 330 1.53 -25.70 -1.45
N ILE A 331 0.30 -25.19 -1.59
CA ILE A 331 -0.64 -25.10 -0.48
C ILE A 331 -0.86 -26.49 0.14
N GLN A 332 -0.97 -27.53 -0.69
CA GLN A 332 -1.12 -28.92 -0.28
C GLN A 332 0.11 -29.42 0.50
N HIS A 333 1.31 -29.04 0.07
CA HIS A 333 2.55 -29.36 0.78
C HIS A 333 2.60 -28.67 2.15
N LEU A 334 2.26 -27.38 2.24
CA LEU A 334 2.24 -26.63 3.51
C LEU A 334 1.15 -27.11 4.48
N MET A 335 0.03 -27.63 3.97
CA MET A 335 -1.08 -28.07 4.82
C MET A 335 -0.86 -29.46 5.43
N ALA A 336 -0.31 -30.41 4.68
CA ALA A 336 -0.14 -31.79 5.14
C ALA A 336 1.10 -32.55 4.59
N GLY A 337 1.96 -31.94 3.78
CA GLY A 337 3.10 -32.62 3.14
C GLY A 337 4.48 -32.30 3.73
N CYS A 338 4.65 -31.16 4.39
CA CYS A 338 5.94 -30.72 4.91
C CYS A 338 6.37 -31.46 6.19
N GLN A 339 7.50 -32.17 6.13
CA GLN A 339 8.08 -32.93 7.26
C GLN A 339 8.52 -32.04 8.44
N VAL A 340 8.93 -30.80 8.19
CA VAL A 340 9.31 -29.87 9.27
C VAL A 340 8.07 -29.42 10.03
N LEU A 341 6.95 -29.20 9.33
CA LEU A 341 5.68 -28.81 9.94
C LEU A 341 4.97 -30.00 10.61
N SER A 342 5.29 -31.24 10.22
CA SER A 342 4.66 -32.43 10.79
C SER A 342 5.03 -32.66 12.25
N GLN A 343 6.23 -32.24 12.67
CA GLN A 343 6.70 -32.46 14.05
C GLN A 343 5.93 -31.63 15.08
N ASN A 344 5.42 -30.45 14.70
CA ASN A 344 4.79 -29.51 15.64
C ASN A 344 3.36 -29.14 15.23
N ASP A 345 3.20 -28.38 14.15
CA ASP A 345 1.92 -27.79 13.76
C ASP A 345 0.89 -28.85 13.37
N TYR A 346 1.30 -29.94 12.71
CA TYR A 346 0.37 -31.00 12.32
C TYR A 346 -0.04 -31.85 13.52
N THR A 347 0.90 -32.20 14.41
CA THR A 347 0.63 -32.92 15.66
C THR A 347 -0.34 -32.14 16.54
N LYS A 348 -0.10 -30.84 16.73
CA LYS A 348 -1.01 -29.99 17.52
C LYS A 348 -2.42 -29.93 16.92
N ARG A 349 -2.53 -29.85 15.60
CA ARG A 349 -3.82 -29.85 14.89
C ARG A 349 -4.55 -31.19 15.05
N HIS A 350 -3.81 -32.30 14.93
CA HIS A 350 -4.30 -33.64 15.16
C HIS A 350 -4.84 -33.80 16.59
N ASP A 351 -4.04 -33.43 17.58
CA ASP A 351 -4.39 -33.57 19.00
C ASP A 351 -5.56 -32.68 19.39
N ASN A 352 -5.63 -31.44 18.88
CA ASN A 352 -6.79 -30.58 19.10
C ASN A 352 -8.09 -31.19 18.58
N MET A 353 -8.06 -31.91 17.46
CA MET A 353 -9.22 -32.64 16.94
C MET A 353 -9.59 -33.80 17.87
N GLY A 354 -8.60 -34.57 18.33
CA GLY A 354 -8.82 -35.68 19.25
C GLY A 354 -9.32 -35.24 20.63
N LYS A 355 -8.77 -34.15 21.19
CA LYS A 355 -9.21 -33.51 22.44
C LYS A 355 -10.71 -33.20 22.46
N ILE A 356 -11.24 -32.71 21.33
CA ILE A 356 -12.68 -32.42 21.19
C ILE A 356 -13.52 -33.69 21.33
N LEU A 357 -13.09 -34.81 20.72
CA LEU A 357 -13.82 -36.08 20.84
C LEU A 357 -13.65 -36.69 22.23
N HIS A 358 -12.42 -36.71 22.75
CA HIS A 358 -12.10 -37.28 24.04
C HIS A 358 -12.90 -36.61 25.17
N GLN A 359 -12.99 -35.27 25.16
CA GLN A 359 -13.80 -34.54 26.13
C GLN A 359 -15.29 -34.89 26.01
N ALA A 360 -15.81 -35.05 24.79
CA ALA A 360 -17.21 -35.44 24.58
C ALA A 360 -17.49 -36.87 25.07
N LEU A 361 -16.55 -37.79 24.92
CA LEU A 361 -16.61 -39.14 25.48
C LEU A 361 -16.58 -39.08 27.01
N GLU A 362 -15.72 -38.27 27.62
CA GLU A 362 -15.64 -38.09 29.08
C GLU A 362 -16.96 -37.56 29.66
N ILE A 363 -17.55 -36.52 29.05
CA ILE A 363 -18.84 -35.97 29.47
C ILE A 363 -19.94 -37.03 29.33
N LYS A 364 -19.96 -37.77 28.21
CA LYS A 364 -21.04 -38.69 27.89
C LYS A 364 -21.01 -39.97 28.72
N LEU A 365 -19.83 -40.56 28.92
CA LEU A 365 -19.66 -41.88 29.52
C LEU A 365 -19.38 -41.83 31.04
N ILE A 366 -18.85 -40.71 31.53
CA ILE A 366 -18.36 -40.57 32.92
C ILE A 366 -19.08 -39.41 33.65
N SER A 367 -20.01 -38.72 32.99
CA SER A 367 -20.76 -37.58 33.57
C SER A 367 -19.85 -36.47 34.12
N SER A 368 -18.71 -36.24 33.46
CA SER A 368 -17.76 -35.19 33.83
C SER A 368 -18.36 -33.80 33.56
N ASN A 369 -18.28 -32.88 34.54
CA ASN A 369 -18.73 -31.48 34.41
C ASN A 369 -17.72 -30.56 33.68
N LYS A 370 -16.78 -31.13 32.91
CA LYS A 370 -15.74 -30.38 32.22
C LYS A 370 -16.20 -29.87 30.86
N ASP A 371 -16.85 -28.70 30.82
CA ASP A 371 -17.06 -27.94 29.56
C ASP A 371 -15.97 -26.87 29.36
N THR A 372 -14.71 -27.30 29.31
CA THR A 372 -13.57 -26.43 29.02
C THR A 372 -13.31 -26.34 27.52
N PRO A 373 -12.85 -25.19 27.00
CA PRO A 373 -12.42 -25.12 25.59
C PRO A 373 -11.29 -26.10 25.25
N TYR A 374 -11.33 -26.70 24.06
CA TYR A 374 -10.41 -27.78 23.66
C TYR A 374 -8.91 -27.40 23.73
N TRP A 375 -8.57 -26.13 23.59
CA TRP A 375 -7.18 -25.64 23.67
C TRP A 375 -6.65 -25.50 25.11
N LYS A 376 -7.51 -25.62 26.13
CA LYS A 376 -7.15 -25.69 27.55
C LYS A 376 -7.32 -27.09 28.14
N TYR A 377 -8.00 -27.97 27.41
CA TYR A 377 -8.27 -29.33 27.84
C TYR A 377 -7.05 -30.23 27.62
N GLU A 378 -6.66 -30.98 28.65
CA GLU A 378 -5.63 -32.02 28.55
C GLU A 378 -6.25 -33.38 28.91
N PRO A 379 -6.34 -34.31 27.95
CA PRO A 379 -6.82 -35.67 28.18
C PRO A 379 -5.96 -36.39 29.22
N GLN A 380 -6.60 -37.08 30.15
CA GLN A 380 -5.89 -37.99 31.04
C GLN A 380 -5.49 -39.26 30.28
N PRO A 381 -4.28 -39.82 30.49
CA PRO A 381 -3.85 -41.04 29.79
C PRO A 381 -4.79 -42.23 30.01
N VAL A 382 -5.42 -42.28 31.18
CA VAL A 382 -6.40 -43.29 31.57
C VAL A 382 -7.50 -42.63 32.39
N ILE A 383 -8.74 -42.93 32.04
CA ILE A 383 -9.89 -42.65 32.91
C ILE A 383 -10.65 -43.95 33.08
N GLU A 384 -10.82 -44.40 34.31
CA GLU A 384 -11.49 -45.66 34.63
C GLU A 384 -12.60 -45.42 35.65
N THR A 385 -13.77 -46.00 35.35
CA THR A 385 -14.92 -46.08 36.24
C THR A 385 -15.35 -47.54 36.39
N ASN A 386 -16.41 -47.78 37.18
CA ASN A 386 -17.00 -49.11 37.29
C ASN A 386 -17.53 -49.64 35.96
N ASP A 387 -17.94 -48.74 35.05
CA ASP A 387 -18.63 -49.10 33.81
C ASP A 387 -17.76 -48.90 32.56
N HIS A 388 -16.80 -47.97 32.59
CA HIS A 388 -16.06 -47.56 31.39
C HIS A 388 -14.55 -47.40 31.64
N VAL A 389 -13.75 -47.62 30.61
CA VAL A 389 -12.32 -47.25 30.57
C VAL A 389 -12.07 -46.44 29.31
N ILE A 390 -11.37 -45.31 29.43
CA ILE A 390 -10.92 -44.49 28.31
C ILE A 390 -9.40 -44.40 28.38
N TYR A 391 -8.72 -44.91 27.36
CA TYR A 391 -7.28 -44.72 27.16
C TYR A 391 -7.05 -43.62 26.13
N TRP A 392 -6.07 -42.76 26.41
CA TRP A 392 -5.59 -41.71 25.50
C TRP A 392 -4.09 -41.86 25.28
N ASN A 393 -3.67 -41.94 24.02
CA ASN A 393 -2.26 -42.05 23.61
C ASN A 393 -1.48 -43.09 24.44
N ARG A 394 -2.07 -44.28 24.64
CA ARG A 394 -1.47 -45.35 25.45
C ARG A 394 -1.13 -46.55 24.56
N THR A 395 0.05 -47.10 24.76
CA THR A 395 0.45 -48.36 24.14
C THR A 395 -0.31 -49.50 24.80
N ILE A 396 -0.96 -50.33 23.98
CA ILE A 396 -1.63 -51.55 24.39
C ILE A 396 -0.64 -52.70 24.27
N TYR A 397 -0.36 -53.38 25.38
CA TYR A 397 0.53 -54.53 25.41
C TYR A 397 -0.29 -55.80 25.19
N THR A 398 0.03 -56.50 24.11
CA THR A 398 -0.61 -57.74 23.67
C THR A 398 0.36 -58.91 23.82
N ASP A 399 -0.18 -60.11 24.00
CA ASP A 399 0.64 -61.32 24.20
C ASP A 399 1.38 -61.71 22.91
N ARG A 400 0.79 -61.40 21.74
CA ARG A 400 1.47 -61.49 20.44
C ARG A 400 1.95 -60.14 19.97
N THR A 401 3.07 -60.14 19.24
CA THR A 401 3.61 -58.92 18.62
C THR A 401 2.68 -58.44 17.51
N VAL A 402 2.03 -57.30 17.73
CA VAL A 402 1.27 -56.59 16.68
C VAL A 402 2.04 -55.38 16.16
N GLY A 403 2.01 -55.16 14.85
CA GLY A 403 2.77 -54.08 14.20
C GLY A 403 2.31 -52.67 14.61
N HIS A 404 1.08 -52.52 15.08
CA HIS A 404 0.51 -51.25 15.52
C HIS A 404 -0.34 -51.40 16.77
N ASN A 405 0.22 -50.99 17.91
CA ASN A 405 -0.36 -51.23 19.23
C ASN A 405 -0.61 -49.95 20.04
N ARG A 406 -0.45 -48.77 19.43
CA ARG A 406 -0.67 -47.47 20.08
C ARG A 406 -1.69 -46.65 19.30
N PRO A 407 -2.99 -46.96 19.45
CA PRO A 407 -4.06 -46.11 18.93
C PRO A 407 -4.13 -44.78 19.71
N ASP A 408 -4.72 -43.76 19.09
CA ASP A 408 -4.87 -42.46 19.74
C ASP A 408 -5.84 -42.51 20.92
N SER A 409 -6.91 -43.31 20.83
CA SER A 409 -7.77 -43.60 21.97
C SER A 409 -8.39 -44.99 21.91
N VAL A 410 -8.69 -45.55 23.08
CA VAL A 410 -9.48 -46.77 23.22
C VAL A 410 -10.55 -46.57 24.28
N VAL A 411 -11.79 -46.88 23.96
CA VAL A 411 -12.90 -46.85 24.93
C VAL A 411 -13.40 -48.27 25.16
N ILE A 412 -13.50 -48.69 26.41
CA ILE A 412 -14.01 -50.00 26.83
C ILE A 412 -15.29 -49.79 27.63
N CYS A 413 -16.35 -50.50 27.27
CA CYS A 413 -17.59 -50.58 28.03
C CYS A 413 -17.65 -51.95 28.72
N LYS A 414 -17.53 -51.96 30.05
CA LYS A 414 -17.36 -53.18 30.86
C LYS A 414 -18.64 -54.03 30.89
N LYS A 415 -19.81 -53.38 30.97
CA LYS A 415 -21.13 -54.04 31.04
C LYS A 415 -21.48 -54.76 29.74
N GLU A 416 -21.32 -54.06 28.62
CA GLU A 416 -21.62 -54.57 27.28
C GLU A 416 -20.49 -55.44 26.72
N ARG A 417 -19.33 -55.47 27.40
CA ARG A 417 -18.10 -56.14 26.94
C ARG A 417 -17.77 -55.72 25.51
N THR A 418 -17.74 -54.41 25.26
CA THR A 418 -17.37 -53.82 23.96
C THR A 418 -16.14 -52.93 24.09
N ALA A 419 -15.37 -52.82 23.01
CA ALA A 419 -14.27 -51.88 22.91
C ALA A 419 -14.27 -51.12 21.58
N HIS A 420 -13.78 -49.89 21.60
CA HIS A 420 -13.74 -48.97 20.47
C HIS A 420 -12.33 -48.43 20.34
N ILE A 421 -11.63 -48.82 19.27
CA ILE A 421 -10.33 -48.26 18.87
C ILE A 421 -10.60 -47.02 18.02
N ILE A 422 -10.08 -45.86 18.43
CA ILE A 422 -10.31 -44.58 17.78
C ILE A 422 -8.95 -44.02 17.35
N ASP A 423 -8.88 -43.60 16.09
CA ASP A 423 -7.63 -43.11 15.52
C ASP A 423 -7.91 -41.90 14.62
N TYR A 424 -7.22 -40.80 14.89
CA TYR A 424 -7.46 -39.49 14.30
C TYR A 424 -6.52 -39.26 13.11
N SER A 425 -6.97 -38.46 12.13
CA SER A 425 -6.06 -37.92 11.11
C SER A 425 -6.59 -36.70 10.39
N VAL A 426 -5.66 -35.81 10.04
CA VAL A 426 -5.91 -34.65 9.20
C VAL A 426 -5.03 -34.73 7.95
N VAL A 427 -5.64 -34.97 6.79
CA VAL A 427 -4.92 -35.27 5.53
C VAL A 427 -5.34 -34.36 4.38
N ASN A 428 -4.59 -34.36 3.28
CA ASN A 428 -5.02 -33.68 2.06
C ASN A 428 -6.31 -34.31 1.49
N ASN A 429 -7.14 -33.51 0.82
CA ASN A 429 -8.44 -33.93 0.28
C ASN A 429 -8.36 -35.23 -0.53
N ASN A 430 -7.33 -35.36 -1.37
CA ASN A 430 -7.16 -36.52 -2.25
C ASN A 430 -6.81 -37.81 -1.49
N ASN A 431 -6.33 -37.70 -0.24
CA ASN A 431 -5.85 -38.84 0.56
C ASN A 431 -6.87 -39.32 1.60
N VAL A 432 -8.04 -38.69 1.70
CA VAL A 432 -9.03 -39.01 2.75
C VAL A 432 -9.45 -40.48 2.71
N LEU A 433 -9.75 -41.01 1.52
CA LEU A 433 -10.22 -42.39 1.36
C LEU A 433 -9.09 -43.41 1.55
N THR A 434 -7.89 -43.12 1.06
CA THR A 434 -6.73 -44.02 1.20
C THR A 434 -6.32 -44.15 2.67
N THR A 435 -6.24 -43.04 3.41
CA THR A 435 -5.96 -43.05 4.85
C THR A 435 -7.03 -43.77 5.66
N TYR A 436 -8.30 -43.69 5.25
CA TYR A 436 -9.40 -44.42 5.90
C TYR A 436 -9.18 -45.93 5.83
N ASN A 437 -8.94 -46.46 4.63
CA ASN A 437 -8.72 -47.88 4.42
C ASN A 437 -7.44 -48.37 5.14
N GLU A 438 -6.38 -47.55 5.10
CA GLU A 438 -5.12 -47.84 5.78
C GLU A 438 -5.32 -47.99 7.30
N LYS A 439 -6.01 -47.05 7.96
CA LYS A 439 -6.26 -47.12 9.41
C LYS A 439 -7.13 -48.31 9.80
N ILE A 440 -8.15 -48.66 9.02
CA ILE A 440 -8.94 -49.86 9.28
C ILE A 440 -8.07 -51.10 9.24
N ARG A 441 -7.22 -51.24 8.23
CA ARG A 441 -6.31 -52.39 8.08
C ARG A 441 -5.28 -52.43 9.23
N ARG A 442 -4.71 -51.27 9.57
CA ARG A 442 -3.65 -51.11 10.57
C ARG A 442 -4.00 -51.69 11.94
N TYR A 443 -5.26 -51.58 12.36
CA TYR A 443 -5.72 -51.99 13.68
C TYR A 443 -6.51 -53.31 13.70
N GLN A 444 -6.56 -54.07 12.60
CA GLN A 444 -7.24 -55.37 12.60
C GLN A 444 -6.59 -56.36 13.57
N ASP A 445 -5.27 -56.48 13.57
CA ASP A 445 -4.58 -57.43 14.45
C ASP A 445 -4.76 -57.04 15.92
N LEU A 446 -4.61 -55.74 16.24
CA LEU A 446 -4.85 -55.23 17.59
C LEU A 446 -6.30 -55.46 18.05
N LYS A 447 -7.27 -55.35 17.13
CA LYS A 447 -8.68 -55.59 17.42
C LYS A 447 -8.91 -57.04 17.86
N GLU A 448 -8.30 -58.01 17.19
CA GLU A 448 -8.44 -59.42 17.57
C GLU A 448 -7.72 -59.72 18.90
N GLU A 449 -6.51 -59.17 19.12
CA GLU A 449 -5.80 -59.33 20.40
C GLU A 449 -6.57 -58.72 21.59
N ILE A 450 -7.14 -57.51 21.44
CA ILE A 450 -7.97 -56.88 22.48
C ILE A 450 -9.20 -57.75 22.78
N LYS A 451 -9.78 -58.38 21.76
CA LYS A 451 -10.95 -59.24 21.92
C LYS A 451 -10.63 -60.47 22.78
N GLU A 452 -9.51 -61.13 22.48
CA GLU A 452 -9.05 -62.33 23.18
C GLU A 452 -8.54 -62.01 24.59
N GLN A 453 -7.54 -61.12 24.70
CA GLN A 453 -6.82 -60.85 25.94
C GLN A 453 -7.68 -60.19 27.01
N TRP A 454 -8.58 -59.26 26.62
CA TRP A 454 -9.44 -58.55 27.56
C TRP A 454 -10.83 -59.18 27.67
N ASN A 455 -11.06 -60.34 27.04
CA ASN A 455 -12.33 -61.05 27.06
C ASN A 455 -13.51 -60.16 26.63
N ILE A 456 -13.31 -59.35 25.57
CA ILE A 456 -14.29 -58.42 25.01
C ILE A 456 -15.08 -59.14 23.91
N GLN A 457 -16.40 -58.96 23.85
CA GLN A 457 -17.24 -59.62 22.84
C GLN A 457 -17.11 -58.96 21.46
N THR A 458 -17.10 -57.64 21.41
CA THR A 458 -17.05 -56.87 20.16
C THR A 458 -16.05 -55.72 20.25
N VAL A 459 -15.13 -55.66 19.29
CA VAL A 459 -14.19 -54.55 19.15
C VAL A 459 -14.43 -53.87 17.80
N LYS A 460 -14.61 -52.53 17.80
CA LYS A 460 -14.82 -51.72 16.59
C LYS A 460 -13.69 -50.74 16.38
N ILE A 461 -13.36 -50.47 15.11
CA ILE A 461 -12.33 -49.50 14.72
C ILE A 461 -13.02 -48.28 14.11
N HIS A 462 -12.66 -47.09 14.60
CA HIS A 462 -13.25 -45.81 14.22
C HIS A 462 -12.16 -44.85 13.72
N PRO A 463 -11.87 -44.84 12.41
CA PRO A 463 -11.01 -43.82 11.81
C PRO A 463 -11.74 -42.47 11.77
N ILE A 464 -11.31 -41.52 12.58
CA ILE A 464 -11.83 -40.16 12.64
C ILE A 464 -10.95 -39.27 11.75
N ILE A 465 -11.31 -39.23 10.46
CA ILE A 465 -10.51 -38.54 9.43
C ILE A 465 -11.18 -37.26 8.98
N MET A 466 -10.38 -36.21 8.88
CA MET A 466 -10.79 -34.93 8.31
C MET A 466 -9.79 -34.46 7.27
N SER A 467 -10.26 -33.77 6.25
CA SER A 467 -9.38 -33.15 5.28
C SER A 467 -8.85 -31.81 5.79
N THR A 468 -7.75 -31.34 5.21
CA THR A 468 -7.21 -30.00 5.47
C THR A 468 -8.16 -28.87 5.06
N SER A 469 -9.16 -29.13 4.22
CA SER A 469 -10.25 -28.19 3.92
C SER A 469 -11.52 -28.42 4.75
N GLY A 470 -11.47 -29.30 5.75
CA GLY A 470 -12.61 -29.63 6.62
C GLY A 470 -13.60 -30.64 6.04
N ILE A 471 -13.29 -31.30 4.92
CA ILE A 471 -14.16 -32.36 4.36
C ILE A 471 -14.06 -33.60 5.25
N VAL A 472 -15.20 -34.25 5.53
CA VAL A 472 -15.26 -35.50 6.29
C VAL A 472 -15.83 -36.63 5.43
N PRO A 473 -15.38 -37.89 5.61
CA PRO A 473 -16.01 -39.05 4.98
C PRO A 473 -17.49 -39.20 5.38
N LYS A 474 -18.31 -39.76 4.48
CA LYS A 474 -19.72 -40.10 4.80
C LYS A 474 -19.84 -41.05 6.00
N THR A 475 -18.83 -41.89 6.22
CA THR A 475 -18.75 -42.85 7.34
C THR A 475 -18.54 -42.18 8.70
N MET A 476 -18.09 -40.92 8.75
CA MET A 476 -17.85 -40.18 10.00
C MET A 476 -19.10 -40.15 10.90
N ALA A 477 -20.27 -39.89 10.32
CA ALA A 477 -21.52 -39.82 11.07
C ALA A 477 -21.88 -41.19 11.70
N LYS A 478 -21.63 -42.29 10.98
CA LYS A 478 -21.84 -43.66 11.47
C LYS A 478 -20.91 -43.96 12.65
N HIS A 479 -19.62 -43.63 12.55
CA HIS A 479 -18.68 -43.87 13.63
C HIS A 479 -19.02 -43.08 14.90
N LEU A 480 -19.43 -41.82 14.77
CA LEU A 480 -19.86 -41.02 15.92
C LEU A 480 -21.13 -41.58 16.57
N GLN A 481 -22.08 -42.06 15.76
CA GLN A 481 -23.28 -42.73 16.27
C GLN A 481 -22.95 -44.01 17.03
N GLU A 482 -22.01 -44.82 16.53
CA GLU A 482 -21.54 -46.04 17.22
C GLU A 482 -20.80 -45.73 18.54
N LEU A 483 -20.25 -44.53 18.69
CA LEU A 483 -19.66 -44.02 19.93
C LEU A 483 -20.68 -43.29 20.83
N ASN A 484 -21.96 -43.29 20.47
CA ASN A 484 -23.03 -42.55 21.16
C ASN A 484 -22.77 -41.03 21.26
N ILE A 485 -22.07 -40.46 20.28
CA ILE A 485 -21.77 -39.02 20.18
C ILE A 485 -22.60 -38.38 19.06
N HIS A 486 -23.21 -37.24 19.36
CA HIS A 486 -24.03 -36.52 18.38
C HIS A 486 -23.16 -35.87 17.28
N LYS A 487 -23.65 -35.93 16.03
CA LYS A 487 -22.95 -35.43 14.83
C LYS A 487 -22.57 -33.94 14.85
N SER A 488 -23.18 -33.15 15.75
CA SER A 488 -22.84 -31.72 15.90
C SER A 488 -21.38 -31.46 16.28
N ILE A 489 -20.69 -32.45 16.85
CA ILE A 489 -19.27 -32.34 17.20
C ILE A 489 -18.37 -32.15 15.96
N ILE A 490 -18.80 -32.62 14.78
CA ILE A 490 -18.06 -32.47 13.52
C ILE A 490 -17.77 -30.99 13.26
N ALA A 491 -18.73 -30.10 13.51
CA ALA A 491 -18.56 -28.66 13.30
C ALA A 491 -17.46 -28.08 14.21
N LYS A 492 -17.38 -28.53 15.48
CA LYS A 492 -16.32 -28.10 16.42
C LYS A 492 -14.93 -28.57 15.93
N MET A 493 -14.83 -29.81 15.45
CA MET A 493 -13.60 -30.35 14.88
C MET A 493 -13.16 -29.61 13.61
N GLN A 494 -14.10 -29.37 12.68
CA GLN A 494 -13.84 -28.62 11.45
C GLN A 494 -13.32 -27.22 11.76
N HIS A 495 -13.95 -26.53 12.71
CA HIS A 495 -13.52 -25.20 13.12
C HIS A 495 -12.08 -25.21 13.66
N SER A 496 -11.74 -26.16 14.53
CA SER A 496 -10.38 -26.32 15.07
C SER A 496 -9.33 -26.57 13.98
N VAL A 497 -9.61 -27.49 13.05
CA VAL A 497 -8.72 -27.83 11.94
C VAL A 497 -8.50 -26.64 11.01
N ILE A 498 -9.57 -25.98 10.57
CA ILE A 498 -9.51 -24.84 9.65
C ILE A 498 -8.76 -23.68 10.31
N LEU A 499 -9.06 -23.37 11.57
CA LEU A 499 -8.39 -22.28 12.29
C LEU A 499 -6.88 -22.53 12.43
N SER A 500 -6.49 -23.77 12.76
CA SER A 500 -5.08 -24.16 12.84
C SER A 500 -4.37 -23.97 11.50
N ILE A 501 -5.02 -24.31 10.39
CA ILE A 501 -4.46 -24.16 9.04
C ILE A 501 -4.36 -22.69 8.66
N CYS A 502 -5.38 -21.87 8.96
CA CYS A 502 -5.32 -20.43 8.73
C CYS A 502 -4.15 -19.79 9.49
N ASN A 503 -3.92 -20.18 10.74
CA ASN A 503 -2.79 -19.69 11.53
C ASN A 503 -1.44 -20.11 10.95
N LEU A 504 -1.31 -21.37 10.52
CA LEU A 504 -0.10 -21.89 9.87
C LEU A 504 0.20 -21.15 8.56
N ILE A 505 -0.81 -20.93 7.72
CA ILE A 505 -0.67 -20.20 6.46
C ILE A 505 -0.28 -18.74 6.74
N ARG A 506 -0.91 -18.08 7.72
CA ARG A 506 -0.52 -16.72 8.13
C ARG A 506 0.92 -16.64 8.61
N LYS A 507 1.36 -17.59 9.43
CA LYS A 507 2.75 -17.70 9.90
C LYS A 507 3.74 -17.94 8.76
N THR A 508 3.31 -18.62 7.69
CA THR A 508 4.16 -18.95 6.55
C THR A 508 4.23 -17.81 5.53
N LEU A 509 3.13 -17.08 5.32
CA LEU A 509 3.00 -16.04 4.29
C LEU A 509 3.41 -14.64 4.77
N ASN A 510 3.32 -14.37 6.08
CA ASN A 510 3.84 -13.15 6.70
C ASN A 510 5.31 -13.34 7.06
#